data_AF-A0A1F1GK69-F1
#
_entry.id   AF-A0A1F1GK69-F1
#
_cell.length_a   1.000
_cell.length_b   1.000
_cell.length_c   1.000
_cell.angle_alpha   90.00
_cell.angle_beta   90.00
_cell.angle_gamma   90.00
#
_symmetry.space_group_name_H-M   'P 1'
#
loop_
_entity.id
_entity.type
_entity.pdbx_description
1 polymer ?
#
loop_
_entity_poly.entity_id
_entity_poly.type
_entity_poly.pdbx_seq_one_letter_code
_entity_poly.pdbx_strand_id
1 'polypeptide(L)' 'MIICITGTNTDVGKTIATAALAAQLKAAGKHVIVAKPVQTGEPAGLGDAPTIARLAGVQKTEMVAVW' A
#
# COMPACT_ATOMS: atom_id res chain seq x y z
N MET A 1 15.11 2.40 -4.01
CA MET A 1 14.53 1.31 -4.81
C MET A 1 13.02 1.48 -4.82
N ILE A 2 12.37 1.34 -5.97
CA ILE A 2 10.90 1.36 -6.09
C ILE A 2 10.46 -0.06 -6.46
N ILE A 3 9.46 -0.59 -5.76
CA ILE A 3 8.83 -1.87 -6.09
C ILE A 3 7.37 -1.59 -6.45
N CYS A 4 6.98 -1.96 -7.67
CA CYS A 4 5.61 -1.82 -8.15
C CYS A 4 4.91 -3.17 -8.04
N ILE A 5 3.75 -3.19 -7.36
CA ILE A 5 2.86 -4.36 -7.33
C ILE A 5 1.74 -4.13 -8.33
N THR A 6 1.70 -4.97 -9.36
CA THR A 6 0.63 -4.98 -10.38
C THR A 6 -0.25 -6.21 -10.18
N GLY A 7 -1.40 -6.24 -10.86
CA GLY A 7 -2.24 -7.43 -10.88
C GLY A 7 -3.23 -7.38 -12.02
N THR A 8 -3.82 -8.54 -12.33
CA THR A 8 -4.68 -8.76 -13.49
C THR A 8 -6.07 -8.17 -13.33
N ASN A 9 -6.56 -8.00 -12.10
CA ASN A 9 -7.85 -7.40 -11.82
C ASN A 9 -7.92 -6.79 -10.39
N THR A 10 -9.09 -6.30 -9.98
CA THR A 10 -9.46 -6.04 -8.59
C THR A 10 -9.53 -7.33 -7.77
N ASP A 11 -9.39 -7.22 -6.44
CA ASP A 11 -9.56 -8.33 -5.48
C ASP A 11 -8.67 -9.57 -5.64
N VAL A 12 -7.71 -9.55 -6.58
CA VAL A 12 -6.70 -10.60 -6.74
C VAL A 12 -5.63 -10.65 -5.63
N GLY A 13 -5.80 -9.87 -4.54
CA GLY A 13 -4.91 -9.91 -3.38
C GLY A 13 -3.72 -8.94 -3.38
N LYS A 14 -3.66 -7.96 -4.29
CA LYS A 14 -2.56 -6.97 -4.37
C LYS A 14 -2.29 -6.27 -3.04
N THR A 15 -3.33 -5.87 -2.32
CA THR A 15 -3.23 -5.14 -1.04
C THR A 15 -2.56 -6.00 0.03
N ILE A 16 -2.96 -7.27 0.14
CA ILE A 16 -2.37 -8.21 1.10
C ILE A 16 -0.94 -8.58 0.71
N ALA A 17 -0.68 -8.83 -0.57
CA ALA A 17 0.68 -9.10 -1.06
C ALA A 17 1.63 -7.93 -0.78
N THR A 18 1.15 -6.69 -0.98
CA THR A 18 1.93 -5.48 -0.69
C THR A 18 2.22 -5.36 0.81
N ALA A 19 1.23 -5.63 1.68
CA ALA A 19 1.43 -5.62 3.13
C ALA A 19 2.45 -6.66 3.59
N ALA A 20 2.37 -7.89 3.08
CA ALA A 20 3.33 -8.95 3.41
C ALA A 20 4.76 -8.56 3.02
N LEU A 21 4.94 -8.03 1.80
CA LEU A 21 6.25 -7.57 1.34
C LEU A 21 6.78 -6.40 2.17
N ALA A 22 5.94 -5.41 2.47
CA ALA A 22 6.32 -4.24 3.27
C ALA A 22 6.71 -4.64 4.70
N ALA A 23 5.95 -5.54 5.32
CA ALA A 23 6.24 -6.07 6.65
C ALA A 23 7.60 -6.79 6.68
N GLN A 24 7.88 -7.62 5.67
CA GLN A 24 9.14 -8.34 5.61
C GLN A 24 10.34 -7.41 5.37
N LEU A 25 10.21 -6.41 4.49
CA LEU A 25 11.25 -5.42 4.28
C LEU A 25 11.54 -4.60 5.54
N LYS A 26 10.49 -4.23 6.28
CA LYS A 26 10.63 -3.58 7.59
C LYS A 26 11.33 -4.48 8.58
N ALA A 27 10.95 -5.76 8.68
CA ALA A 27 11.60 -6.74 9.56
C ALA A 27 13.08 -6.94 9.19
N ALA A 28 13.45 -6.79 7.92
CA ALA A 28 14.83 -6.78 7.45
C ALA A 28 15.57 -5.44 7.67
N GLY A 29 15.03 -4.54 8.48
CA GLY A 29 15.65 -3.26 8.84
C GLY A 29 15.59 -2.19 7.74
N LYS A 30 14.75 -2.35 6.71
CA LYS A 30 14.58 -1.34 5.66
C LYS A 30 13.55 -0.30 6.08
N HIS A 31 13.82 0.96 5.74
CA HIS A 31 12.82 2.02 5.82
C HIS A 31 11.85 1.89 4.64
N VAL A 32 10.57 1.70 4.92
CA VAL A 32 9.52 1.42 3.91
C VAL A 32 8.42 2.45 4.02
N ILE A 33 8.07 3.02 2.87
CA ILE A 33 6.87 3.86 2.68
C ILE A 33 6.03 3.18 1.61
N VAL A 34 4.75 2.98 1.90
CA VAL A 34 3.78 2.48 0.91
C VAL A 34 3.03 3.66 0.32
N ALA A 35 2.87 3.66 -1.00
CA ALA A 35 2.13 4.67 -1.73
C ALA A 35 1.05 4.01 -2.60
N LYS A 36 -0.14 4.61 -2.60
CA LYS A 36 -1.17 4.36 -3.60
C LYS A 36 -1.42 5.69 -4.33
N PRO A 37 -0.94 5.85 -5.58
CA PRO A 37 -1.03 7.13 -6.28
C PRO A 37 -2.46 7.59 -6.53
N VAL A 38 -3.36 6.65 -6.84
CA VAL A 38 -4.78 6.93 -7.08
C VAL A 38 -5.60 5.83 -6.42
N GLN A 39 -6.58 6.23 -5.62
CA GLN A 39 -7.62 5.37 -5.07
C GLN A 39 -8.98 6.00 -5.38
N THR A 40 -9.91 5.18 -5.83
CA THR A 40 -11.30 5.59 -6.08
C THR A 40 -12.25 4.67 -5.31
N GLY A 41 -13.46 5.15 -5.02
CA GLY A 41 -14.55 4.32 -4.50
C GLY A 41 -14.47 3.95 -3.03
N GLU A 42 -13.49 4.44 -2.27
CA GLU A 42 -13.35 4.18 -0.83
C GLU A 42 -13.32 5.48 -0.02
N PRO A 43 -13.92 5.52 1.17
CA PRO A 43 -13.77 6.64 2.09
C PRO A 43 -12.31 6.86 2.50
N ALA A 44 -11.99 8.11 2.87
CA ALA A 44 -10.67 8.45 3.38
C ALA A 44 -10.29 7.56 4.58
N GLY A 45 -9.07 7.01 4.54
CA GLY A 45 -8.58 6.13 5.61
C GLY A 45 -9.03 4.67 5.53
N LEU A 46 -9.91 4.30 4.58
CA LEU A 46 -10.37 2.91 4.40
C LEU A 46 -9.79 2.22 3.16
N GLY A 47 -9.03 2.94 2.33
CA GLY A 47 -8.41 2.40 1.11
C GLY A 47 -7.21 1.47 1.35
N ASP A 48 -6.55 1.12 0.23
CA ASP A 48 -5.43 0.18 0.20
C ASP A 48 -4.24 0.62 1.08
N ALA A 49 -3.79 1.87 0.93
CA ALA A 49 -2.62 2.36 1.65
C ALA A 49 -2.81 2.36 3.20
N PRO A 50 -3.95 2.82 3.76
CA PRO A 50 -4.30 2.65 5.17
C PRO A 50 -4.30 1.18 5.61
N THR A 51 -4.90 0.30 4.83
CA THR A 51 -4.96 -1.13 5.14
C THR A 51 -3.57 -1.74 5.20
N ILE A 52 -2.71 -1.43 4.22
CA ILE A 52 -1.33 -1.90 4.18
C ILE A 52 -0.53 -1.36 5.36
N ALA A 53 -0.62 -0.04 5.65
CA ALA A 53 0.08 0.58 6.77
C ALA A 53 -0.29 -0.10 8.10
N ARG A 54 -1.58 -0.37 8.32
CA ARG A 54 -2.08 -1.07 9.51
C ARG A 54 -1.56 -2.49 9.62
N LEU A 55 -1.58 -3.25 8.52
CA LEU A 55 -1.14 -4.66 8.51
C LEU A 55 0.38 -4.81 8.63
N ALA A 56 1.15 -3.93 8.00
CA ALA A 56 2.61 -4.02 7.95
C ALA A 56 3.32 -3.16 9.02
N GLY A 57 2.60 -2.26 9.68
CA GLY A 57 3.16 -1.29 10.62
C GLY A 57 4.14 -0.32 9.96
N VAL A 58 3.91 0.06 8.70
CA VAL A 58 4.78 0.98 7.93
C VAL A 58 4.09 2.33 7.71
N GLN A 59 4.88 3.35 7.36
CA GLN A 59 4.34 4.64 6.96
C GLN A 59 3.65 4.53 5.59
N LYS A 60 2.61 5.35 5.40
CA LYS A 60 1.94 5.50 4.10
C LYS A 60 1.98 6.93 3.59
N THR A 61 1.90 7.06 2.28
CA THR A 61 1.56 8.31 1.61
C THR A 61 0.41 8.06 0.64
N GLU A 62 -0.50 9.02 0.57
CA GLU A 62 -1.60 9.05 -0.37
C GLU A 62 -1.41 10.29 -1.24
N MET A 63 -1.49 10.11 -2.56
CA MET A 63 -1.51 11.24 -3.48
C MET A 63 -2.97 11.62 -3.67
N VAL A 64 -3.29 12.90 -3.44
CA VAL A 64 -4.61 13.43 -3.71
C VAL A 64 -4.68 13.70 -5.21
N ALA A 65 -5.58 13.04 -5.91
CA ALA A 65 -5.97 13.49 -7.24
C ALA A 65 -6.73 14.80 -7.06
N VAL A 66 -6.04 15.93 -7.24
CA VAL A 66 -6.71 17.20 -7.51
C VAL A 66 -7.32 17.07 -8.90
N TRP A 67 -8.66 17.11 -8.95
CA TRP A 67 -9.39 17.27 -10.20
C TRP A 67 -9.49 18.75 -10.51
#